data_AF-A0A6A6Y9C0-F1
#
_entry.id   AF-A0A6A6Y9C0-F1
#
_cell.length_a   1.000
_cell.length_b   1.000
_cell.length_c   1.000
_cell.angle_alpha   90.00
_cell.angle_beta   90.00
_cell.angle_gamma   90.00
#
_symmetry.space_group_name_H-M   'P 1'
#
loop_
_entity.id
_entity.type
_entity.pdbx_description
1 polymer ?
#
loop_
_entity_poly.entity_id
_entity_poly.type
_entity_poly.pdbx_seq_one_letter_code
_entity_poly.pdbx_strand_id
1 'polypeptide(L)'
;MKIETVPGGRQSTSYEPMEMASAYLHYDLASPALESFEERSKKIFQLDSPKTWIDVYSRPSEDNSWVISDNECNEENAYPGDELQKIQDVHDLDYYQDHAQPMFFIRFTRNSNSRLSPSQALFDGLLHKFSVNPRFKEFVMSFGQKNKEYDFAPPTCRFRFSKGDKAMKTKQYECLYGLRYVADNGNVDGKERWSVRQYAVYQRYDPSRSQNVWIFIGIPKRSSLERHIIAYTRRQDNSDPAQAFALHLTMIEASLVEWRWYLNDMTQRVQDQSDRITLADVAKDKVDGLPDFKIDFRDRQRLKTLEDSILNLHVMLESTIGTISSLTKHLSRVSGHRDEEESAFLINGYNEALDESKLYLAKAGVLDKRVHGASFLLSGLLDYENAYSLRLLAEEARQDNLAMRHLTEKATKDSGAIKIITIITVFFLPATVVAGFFSTQFVSIDPQGLTISKKWWIYFAITIPLTLVTLLIWYITSSTKFKTMALHRLEKARFLKHRDTDASNHDPEHAEMTRSINSVSSDVSDLRSPISPGISEMHFTGTPYLRRPI
;
A
#
# COMPACT_ATOMS: atom_id res chain seq x y z
N MET A 1 71.75 -8.64 57.70
CA MET A 1 71.04 -7.63 56.90
C MET A 1 69.57 -8.06 56.90
N LYS A 2 68.71 -7.31 57.59
CA LYS A 2 67.29 -7.63 57.80
C LYS A 2 66.52 -7.50 56.47
N ILE A 3 65.66 -8.47 56.19
CA ILE A 3 64.61 -8.36 55.17
C ILE A 3 63.40 -7.76 55.87
N GLU A 4 63.02 -6.54 55.49
CA GLU A 4 61.76 -5.91 55.92
C GLU A 4 60.68 -6.18 54.88
N THR A 5 59.64 -6.88 55.32
CA THR A 5 58.34 -7.01 54.68
C THR A 5 57.52 -5.73 54.93
N VAL A 6 57.07 -5.05 53.88
CA VAL A 6 56.10 -3.94 53.96
C VAL A 6 54.70 -4.47 53.59
N PRO A 7 53.65 -4.20 54.39
CA PRO A 7 52.31 -4.75 54.17
C PRO A 7 51.53 -3.98 53.10
N GLY A 8 50.63 -4.70 52.43
CA GLY A 8 49.82 -4.20 51.33
C GLY A 8 48.75 -3.18 51.74
N GLY A 9 48.59 -2.16 50.90
CA GLY A 9 47.39 -1.36 50.80
C GLY A 9 46.75 -1.61 49.43
N ARG A 10 45.55 -2.18 49.39
CA ARG A 10 44.68 -2.14 48.20
C ARG A 10 44.25 -0.69 48.00
N GLN A 11 44.89 0.03 47.09
CA GLN A 11 44.34 1.27 46.56
C GLN A 11 43.19 0.90 45.60
N SER A 12 41.97 1.21 46.02
CA SER A 12 40.81 1.35 45.14
C SER A 12 41.10 2.47 44.14
N THR A 13 41.57 2.12 42.95
CA THR A 13 41.63 3.06 41.82
C THR A 13 40.20 3.22 41.29
N SER A 14 39.49 4.26 41.72
CA SER A 14 38.30 4.73 41.03
C SER A 14 38.74 5.22 39.65
N TYR A 15 38.54 4.41 38.62
CA TYR A 15 38.76 4.82 37.23
C TYR A 15 37.60 5.73 36.83
N GLU A 16 37.88 7.02 36.62
CA GLU A 16 36.93 7.94 35.99
C GLU A 16 36.59 7.45 34.56
N PRO A 17 35.31 7.32 34.19
CA PRO A 17 34.90 6.80 32.89
C PRO A 17 34.96 7.85 31.76
N MET A 18 36.00 8.70 31.68
CA MET A 18 35.90 9.93 30.89
C MET A 18 36.92 10.17 29.76
N GLU A 19 38.04 9.45 29.64
CA GLU A 19 39.02 9.80 28.58
C GLU A 19 38.96 8.96 27.28
N MET A 20 38.48 7.71 27.31
CA MET A 20 38.38 6.91 26.07
C MET A 20 37.11 7.17 25.25
N ALA A 21 36.06 7.76 25.84
CA ALA A 21 34.86 8.14 25.11
C ALA A 21 35.08 9.39 24.20
N SER A 22 36.04 10.25 24.56
CA SER A 22 36.28 11.54 23.92
C SER A 22 36.68 11.44 22.44
N ALA A 23 37.51 10.46 22.06
CA ALA A 23 37.95 10.32 20.67
C ALA A 23 36.88 9.74 19.72
N TYR A 24 35.80 9.15 20.26
CA TYR A 24 34.72 8.54 19.47
C TYR A 24 33.50 9.45 19.29
N LEU A 25 33.32 10.46 20.16
CA LEU A 25 32.13 11.31 20.19
C LEU A 25 32.11 12.42 19.13
N HIS A 26 33.26 12.80 18.55
CA HIS A 26 33.33 14.01 17.72
C HIS A 26 32.83 13.90 16.28
N TYR A 27 32.49 12.70 15.77
CA TYR A 27 32.07 12.55 14.37
C TYR A 27 30.63 12.06 14.13
N ASP A 28 29.83 11.78 15.17
CA ASP A 28 28.55 11.07 14.97
C ASP A 28 27.35 11.62 15.79
N LEU A 29 27.55 12.65 16.62
CA LEU A 29 26.46 13.27 17.42
C LEU A 29 25.54 14.19 16.60
N ALA A 30 25.98 14.64 15.43
CA ALA A 30 25.24 15.57 14.56
C ALA A 30 24.46 14.87 13.43
N SER A 31 23.91 13.67 13.68
CA SER A 31 23.04 13.01 12.72
C SER A 31 21.63 13.62 12.80
N PRO A 32 21.02 14.07 11.68
CA PRO A 32 19.63 14.57 11.66
C PRO A 32 18.62 13.59 12.26
N ALA A 33 18.95 12.28 12.25
CA ALA A 33 18.15 11.26 12.91
C ALA A 33 18.07 11.48 14.43
N LEU A 34 19.18 11.81 15.09
CA LEU A 34 19.20 12.05 16.55
C LEU A 34 18.38 13.29 16.95
N GLU A 35 18.40 14.36 16.16
CA GLU A 35 17.57 15.55 16.40
C GLU A 35 16.07 15.21 16.31
N SER A 36 15.67 14.35 15.37
CA SER A 36 14.28 13.87 15.26
C SER A 36 13.87 12.93 16.41
N PHE A 37 14.83 12.37 17.14
CA PHE A 37 14.56 11.44 18.24
C PHE A 37 13.84 12.14 19.40
N GLU A 38 14.27 13.34 19.78
CA GLU A 38 13.72 14.05 20.93
C GLU A 38 12.25 14.45 20.73
N GLU A 39 11.88 14.81 19.50
CA GLU A 39 10.49 15.12 19.17
C GLU A 39 9.60 13.85 19.23
N ARG A 40 10.16 12.71 18.82
CA ARG A 40 9.46 11.42 18.77
C ARG A 40 9.48 10.65 20.08
N SER A 41 10.42 10.92 20.98
CA SER A 41 10.60 10.20 22.25
C SER A 41 9.32 10.17 23.09
N LYS A 42 8.56 11.27 23.06
CA LYS A 42 7.24 11.41 23.69
C LYS A 42 6.16 10.49 23.15
N LYS A 43 6.37 9.74 22.06
CA LYS A 43 5.46 8.69 21.57
C LYS A 43 6.04 7.28 21.79
N ILE A 44 7.35 7.21 22.04
CA ILE A 44 8.11 5.98 22.19
C ILE A 44 8.08 5.51 23.64
N PHE A 45 8.45 6.39 24.58
CA PHE A 45 8.63 6.04 25.99
C PHE A 45 7.39 6.34 26.83
N GLN A 46 7.37 5.79 28.05
CA GLN A 46 6.44 6.28 29.07
C GLN A 46 6.73 7.76 29.37
N LEU A 47 5.66 8.52 29.57
CA LEU A 47 5.76 9.83 30.20
C LEU A 47 6.05 9.58 31.69
N ASP A 48 6.96 10.37 32.27
CA ASP A 48 7.50 10.18 33.63
C ASP A 48 6.41 9.74 34.63
N SER A 49 6.38 8.43 34.87
CA SER A 49 5.36 7.74 35.63
C SER A 49 6.07 6.79 36.59
N PRO A 50 5.56 6.57 37.81
CA PRO A 50 6.12 5.55 38.71
C PRO A 50 6.02 4.12 38.15
N LYS A 51 5.35 3.94 37.01
CA LYS A 51 5.20 2.68 36.28
C LYS A 51 6.26 2.50 35.20
N THR A 52 7.44 3.14 35.27
CA THR A 52 8.52 2.85 34.32
C THR A 52 9.44 1.76 34.84
N TRP A 53 9.89 0.88 33.95
CA TRP A 53 10.86 -0.16 34.31
C TRP A 53 11.65 -0.69 33.10
N ILE A 54 12.83 -1.25 33.38
CA ILE A 54 13.58 -2.14 32.50
C ILE A 54 13.72 -3.48 33.22
N ASP A 55 13.40 -4.58 32.55
CA ASP A 55 13.64 -5.91 33.13
C ASP A 55 15.11 -6.29 32.87
N VAL A 56 15.80 -6.85 33.86
CA VAL A 56 17.21 -7.24 33.75
C VAL A 56 17.39 -8.67 34.22
N TYR A 57 18.23 -9.40 33.51
CA TYR A 57 18.75 -10.70 33.93
C TYR A 57 20.27 -10.62 34.01
N SER A 58 20.81 -11.02 35.15
CA SER A 58 22.23 -11.27 35.32
C SER A 58 22.41 -12.59 36.04
N ARG A 59 23.48 -13.32 35.69
CA ARG A 59 23.82 -14.55 36.40
C ARG A 59 24.14 -14.22 37.87
N PRO A 60 23.52 -14.88 38.87
CA PRO A 60 23.85 -14.65 40.26
C PRO A 60 25.32 -14.98 40.52
N SER A 61 26.01 -14.17 41.33
CA SER A 61 27.38 -14.44 41.78
C SER A 61 27.42 -15.78 42.54
N GLU A 62 28.53 -16.52 42.41
CA GLU A 62 28.70 -17.90 42.91
C GLU A 62 28.55 -18.12 44.43
N ASP A 63 28.14 -17.10 45.20
CA ASP A 63 27.97 -17.18 46.66
C ASP A 63 26.67 -17.89 47.12
N ASN A 64 25.83 -18.36 46.19
CA ASN A 64 24.71 -19.24 46.51
C ASN A 64 24.97 -20.66 45.99
N SER A 65 25.75 -21.42 46.76
CA SER A 65 25.90 -22.86 46.59
C SER A 65 24.55 -23.56 46.81
N TRP A 66 23.82 -23.86 45.74
CA TRP A 66 22.76 -24.86 45.77
C TRP A 66 23.21 -26.07 44.96
N VAL A 67 23.41 -27.17 45.68
CA VAL A 67 23.73 -28.49 45.14
C VAL A 67 22.60 -28.94 44.23
N ILE A 68 22.88 -29.14 42.95
CA ILE A 68 21.98 -29.80 42.00
C ILE A 68 21.94 -31.28 42.38
N SER A 69 20.76 -31.81 42.75
CA SER A 69 20.54 -33.25 42.72
C SER A 69 20.13 -33.64 41.30
N ASP A 70 20.87 -34.58 40.71
CA ASP A 70 20.74 -35.07 39.31
C ASP A 70 19.43 -35.82 38.97
N ASN A 71 18.34 -35.57 39.67
CA ASN A 71 17.05 -36.19 39.40
C ASN A 71 15.95 -35.13 39.34
N GLU A 72 15.68 -34.63 38.14
CA GLU A 72 14.32 -34.45 37.58
C GLU A 72 14.39 -33.58 36.31
N CYS A 73 14.50 -34.26 35.16
CA CYS A 73 14.17 -33.68 33.86
C CYS A 73 12.65 -33.50 33.76
N ASN A 74 12.13 -32.38 34.23
CA ASN A 74 10.78 -31.91 33.88
C ASN A 74 10.90 -30.48 33.32
N GLU A 75 10.62 -30.32 32.02
CA GLU A 75 10.74 -29.07 31.25
C GLU A 75 9.73 -27.96 31.63
N GLU A 76 8.89 -28.19 32.65
CA GLU A 76 7.79 -27.26 33.02
C GLU A 76 8.06 -26.36 34.23
N ASN A 77 9.14 -26.58 35.01
CA ASN A 77 9.43 -25.75 36.18
C ASN A 77 10.51 -24.70 35.88
N ALA A 78 10.12 -23.42 35.85
CA ALA A 78 11.06 -22.32 35.89
C ALA A 78 11.90 -22.43 37.18
N TYR A 79 13.23 -22.37 37.06
CA TYR A 79 14.10 -22.47 38.24
C TYR A 79 13.87 -21.27 39.16
N PRO A 80 13.84 -21.44 40.48
CA PRO A 80 13.48 -20.39 41.45
C PRO A 80 14.45 -19.20 41.54
N GLY A 81 15.45 -19.08 40.65
CA GLY A 81 16.38 -17.95 40.53
C GLY A 81 16.32 -17.21 39.17
N ASP A 82 15.30 -17.48 38.35
CA ASP A 82 15.26 -17.06 36.93
C ASP A 82 14.37 -15.84 36.72
N GLU A 83 13.86 -15.27 37.80
CA GLU A 83 12.98 -14.14 37.71
C GLU A 83 13.77 -12.87 37.36
N LEU A 84 13.38 -12.25 36.25
CA LEU A 84 13.94 -10.97 35.84
C LEU A 84 13.66 -9.92 36.90
N GLN A 85 14.71 -9.19 37.27
CA GLN A 85 14.59 -8.08 38.20
C GLN A 85 14.12 -6.83 37.46
N LYS A 86 13.40 -5.95 38.16
CA LYS A 86 12.92 -4.69 37.60
C LYS A 86 13.77 -3.52 38.08
N ILE A 87 14.37 -2.82 37.13
CA ILE A 87 15.08 -1.57 37.35
C ILE A 87 14.10 -0.42 37.11
N GLN A 88 13.89 0.42 38.12
CA GLN A 88 13.00 1.59 38.01
C GLN A 88 13.77 2.91 38.10
N ASP A 89 14.89 2.94 38.84
CA ASP A 89 15.76 4.10 38.96
C ASP A 89 17.02 3.94 38.10
N VAL A 90 17.53 5.07 37.60
CA VAL A 90 18.82 5.12 36.89
C VAL A 90 19.96 4.68 37.81
N HIS A 91 19.90 4.94 39.12
CA HIS A 91 20.95 4.56 40.07
C HIS A 91 21.07 3.04 40.22
N ASP A 92 19.96 2.30 40.13
CA ASP A 92 19.95 0.84 40.22
C ASP A 92 20.75 0.16 39.09
N LEU A 93 20.97 0.86 37.97
CA LEU A 93 21.81 0.38 36.87
C LEU A 93 23.29 0.23 37.27
N ASP A 94 23.76 0.95 38.29
CA ASP A 94 25.16 0.90 38.74
C ASP A 94 25.54 -0.47 39.29
N TYR A 95 24.58 -1.15 39.94
CA TYR A 95 24.76 -2.51 40.44
C TYR A 95 25.17 -3.48 39.32
N TYR A 96 24.70 -3.26 38.10
CA TYR A 96 24.92 -4.15 36.96
C TYR A 96 26.17 -3.83 36.14
N GLN A 97 26.88 -2.74 36.42
CA GLN A 97 28.04 -2.31 35.62
C GLN A 97 29.22 -3.28 35.69
N ASP A 98 29.40 -3.97 36.82
CA ASP A 98 30.50 -4.91 37.04
C ASP A 98 30.13 -6.35 36.67
N HIS A 99 28.87 -6.61 36.29
CA HIS A 99 28.45 -7.93 35.88
C HIS A 99 29.03 -8.27 34.51
N ALA A 100 29.47 -9.52 34.34
CA ALA A 100 30.07 -9.98 33.10
C ALA A 100 29.06 -10.07 31.93
N GLN A 101 27.78 -10.37 32.21
CA GLN A 101 26.75 -10.51 31.16
C GLN A 101 25.38 -9.97 31.57
N PRO A 102 25.24 -8.65 31.77
CA PRO A 102 23.95 -8.04 32.05
C PRO A 102 23.09 -8.05 30.76
N MET A 103 21.87 -8.58 30.88
CA MET A 103 20.89 -8.63 29.79
C MET A 103 19.67 -7.77 30.14
N PHE A 104 19.46 -6.71 29.37
CA PHE A 104 18.35 -5.77 29.57
C PHE A 104 17.22 -6.04 28.58
N PHE A 105 15.99 -6.08 29.07
CA PHE A 105 14.78 -6.29 28.30
C PHE A 105 13.88 -5.06 28.43
N ILE A 106 13.76 -4.34 27.34
CA ILE A 106 12.85 -3.20 27.17
C ILE A 106 11.57 -3.73 26.54
N ARG A 107 10.45 -3.62 27.27
CA ARG A 107 9.19 -4.25 26.86
C ARG A 107 8.16 -3.22 26.46
N PHE A 108 7.10 -3.71 25.81
CA PHE A 108 5.89 -2.93 25.61
C PHE A 108 5.02 -2.97 26.86
N THR A 109 4.33 -1.87 27.14
CA THR A 109 3.44 -1.79 28.31
C THR A 109 2.14 -2.58 28.16
N ARG A 110 1.63 -2.74 26.93
CA ARG A 110 0.40 -3.51 26.67
C ARG A 110 0.49 -4.39 25.43
N ASN A 111 0.87 -3.81 24.30
CA ASN A 111 0.98 -4.50 23.00
C ASN A 111 2.10 -3.88 22.15
N SER A 112 2.41 -4.48 21.00
CA SER A 112 3.52 -4.04 20.13
C SER A 112 3.39 -2.61 19.60
N ASN A 113 2.22 -1.98 19.70
CA ASN A 113 1.96 -0.60 19.29
C ASN A 113 1.85 0.36 20.49
N SER A 114 2.13 -0.12 21.70
CA SER A 114 2.15 0.70 22.91
C SER A 114 3.53 1.29 23.15
N ARG A 115 3.59 2.29 24.03
CA ARG A 115 4.85 2.84 24.51
C ARG A 115 5.70 1.76 25.19
N LEU A 116 7.01 1.90 25.04
CA LEU A 116 8.01 1.11 25.74
C LEU A 116 7.90 1.34 27.25
N SER A 117 8.40 0.38 28.04
CA SER A 117 8.33 0.38 29.50
C SER A 117 9.20 1.43 30.21
N PRO A 118 10.41 1.79 29.76
CA PRO A 118 11.20 2.82 30.45
C PRO A 118 10.71 4.25 30.15
N SER A 119 11.07 5.19 31.03
CA SER A 119 11.09 6.61 30.71
C SER A 119 12.27 6.92 29.79
N GLN A 120 12.27 8.09 29.15
CA GLN A 120 13.42 8.54 28.38
C GLN A 120 14.68 8.65 29.27
N ALA A 121 14.54 9.17 30.50
CA ALA A 121 15.67 9.31 31.42
C ALA A 121 16.28 7.95 31.82
N LEU A 122 15.44 6.93 32.07
CA LEU A 122 15.93 5.59 32.40
C LEU A 122 16.63 4.93 31.20
N PHE A 123 16.10 5.13 30.00
CA PHE A 123 16.72 4.65 28.77
C PHE A 123 18.06 5.34 28.48
N ASP A 124 18.11 6.68 28.53
CA ASP A 124 19.35 7.43 28.32
C ASP A 124 20.40 7.11 29.40
N GLY A 125 19.97 6.88 30.65
CA GLY A 125 20.81 6.39 31.73
C GLY A 125 21.45 5.03 31.44
N LEU A 126 20.67 4.08 30.90
CA LEU A 126 21.18 2.78 30.44
C LEU A 126 22.24 2.97 29.34
N LEU A 127 21.96 3.83 28.34
CA LEU A 127 22.92 4.05 27.26
C LEU A 127 24.23 4.66 27.77
N HIS A 128 24.15 5.64 28.66
CA HIS A 128 25.32 6.31 29.22
C HIS A 128 26.17 5.36 30.08
N LYS A 129 25.55 4.68 31.05
CA LYS A 129 26.25 3.82 32.02
C LYS A 129 26.92 2.61 31.39
N PHE A 130 26.31 2.03 30.35
CA PHE A 130 26.88 0.89 29.62
C PHE A 130 27.62 1.28 28.35
N SER A 131 27.90 2.58 28.15
CA SER A 131 28.58 3.14 26.96
C SER A 131 28.04 2.57 25.65
N VAL A 132 26.71 2.55 25.53
CA VAL A 132 25.99 2.04 24.37
C VAL A 132 26.10 3.05 23.23
N ASN A 133 26.32 2.55 22.02
CA ASN A 133 26.36 3.40 20.83
C ASN A 133 25.10 4.28 20.71
N PRO A 134 25.22 5.62 20.60
CA PRO A 134 24.07 6.51 20.46
C PRO A 134 23.17 6.19 19.26
N ARG A 135 23.73 5.58 18.20
CA ARG A 135 22.94 5.15 17.02
C ARG A 135 21.94 4.04 17.34
N PHE A 136 21.99 3.40 18.50
CA PHE A 136 20.92 2.50 18.94
C PHE A 136 19.56 3.20 19.00
N LYS A 137 19.53 4.53 19.22
CA LYS A 137 18.33 5.36 19.14
C LYS A 137 17.60 5.24 17.78
N GLU A 138 18.32 5.02 16.68
CA GLU A 138 17.72 4.84 15.35
C GLU A 138 16.82 3.60 15.29
N PHE A 139 17.22 2.50 15.95
CA PHE A 139 16.39 1.29 16.05
C PHE A 139 15.20 1.50 16.97
N VAL A 140 15.39 2.29 18.04
CA VAL A 140 14.34 2.61 19.01
C VAL A 140 13.22 3.47 18.40
N MET A 141 13.52 4.29 17.39
CA MET A 141 12.52 5.10 16.65
C MET A 141 11.46 4.26 15.96
N SER A 142 11.77 3.01 15.63
CA SER A 142 10.82 2.09 15.01
C SER A 142 9.77 1.58 16.01
N PHE A 143 9.87 1.90 17.31
CA PHE A 143 8.95 1.42 18.36
C PHE A 143 8.01 2.52 18.88
N GLY A 144 7.05 2.13 19.72
CA GLY A 144 6.13 3.04 20.39
C GLY A 144 4.77 3.19 19.72
N GLN A 145 4.05 4.24 20.11
CA GLN A 145 2.70 4.50 19.64
C GLN A 145 2.69 5.03 18.20
N LYS A 146 2.06 4.28 17.30
CA LYS A 146 1.92 4.62 15.88
C LYS A 146 0.47 4.61 15.45
N ASN A 147 0.08 5.57 14.60
CA ASN A 147 -1.24 5.59 13.97
C ASN A 147 -1.28 4.68 12.73
N LYS A 148 -0.15 4.59 12.00
CA LYS A 148 0.07 3.72 10.85
C LYS A 148 1.54 3.29 10.83
N GLU A 149 1.79 2.07 10.38
CA GLU A 149 3.13 1.54 10.16
C GLU A 149 3.60 1.98 8.77
N TYR A 150 4.76 2.66 8.70
CA TYR A 150 5.40 3.09 7.44
C TYR A 150 6.84 2.59 7.33
N ASP A 151 7.41 2.19 8.45
CA ASP A 151 8.76 1.66 8.54
C ASP A 151 8.62 0.13 8.59
N PHE A 152 8.74 -0.54 7.45
CA PHE A 152 8.53 -2.00 7.35
C PHE A 152 9.84 -2.79 7.45
N ALA A 153 10.97 -2.18 7.09
CA ALA A 153 12.29 -2.76 7.25
C ALA A 153 13.05 -2.03 8.38
N PRO A 154 13.46 -2.74 9.44
CA PRO A 154 14.36 -2.15 10.43
C PRO A 154 15.64 -1.61 9.78
N PRO A 155 16.34 -0.67 10.44
CA PRO A 155 17.65 -0.21 9.97
C PRO A 155 18.60 -1.39 9.73
N THR A 156 19.47 -1.25 8.73
CA THR A 156 20.41 -2.31 8.36
C THR A 156 21.30 -2.70 9.53
N CYS A 157 21.64 -3.98 9.63
CA CYS A 157 22.56 -4.49 10.64
C CYS A 157 23.84 -3.65 10.70
N ARG A 158 24.14 -3.10 11.87
CA ARG A 158 25.34 -2.32 12.14
C ARG A 158 26.28 -3.16 12.99
N PHE A 159 27.48 -3.41 12.47
CA PHE A 159 28.52 -4.08 13.23
C PHE A 159 29.79 -3.23 13.18
N ARG A 160 30.33 -2.89 14.35
CA ARG A 160 31.52 -2.03 14.47
C ARG A 160 32.56 -2.70 15.34
N PHE A 161 33.79 -2.77 14.85
CA PHE A 161 34.95 -3.08 15.68
C PHE A 161 35.49 -1.77 16.26
N SER A 162 35.80 -1.78 17.56
CA SER A 162 36.58 -0.72 18.18
C SER A 162 38.02 -0.74 17.63
N LYS A 163 38.68 0.41 17.54
CA LYS A 163 40.14 0.47 17.30
C LYS A 163 40.84 0.01 18.57
N GLY A 164 40.96 -1.30 18.74
CA GLY A 164 41.73 -1.91 19.82
C GLY A 164 43.23 -1.78 19.61
N ASP A 165 43.98 -1.90 20.71
CA ASP A 165 45.43 -2.00 20.69
C ASP A 165 45.88 -3.22 19.84
N LYS A 166 46.95 -3.07 19.05
CA LYS A 166 47.42 -4.15 18.15
C LYS A 166 47.84 -5.42 18.90
N ALA A 167 48.08 -5.31 20.21
CA ALA A 167 48.42 -6.40 21.11
C ALA A 167 47.23 -7.30 21.53
N MET A 168 45.99 -6.83 21.38
CA MET A 168 44.80 -7.59 21.79
C MET A 168 44.43 -8.65 20.74
N LYS A 169 44.36 -9.92 21.16
CA LYS A 169 44.01 -11.03 20.25
C LYS A 169 42.54 -11.01 19.81
N THR A 170 41.63 -10.42 20.58
CA THR A 170 40.21 -10.24 20.27
C THR A 170 39.86 -8.75 20.35
N LYS A 171 39.18 -8.24 19.32
CA LYS A 171 38.78 -6.82 19.26
C LYS A 171 37.41 -6.64 19.91
N GLN A 172 37.25 -5.58 20.69
CA GLN A 172 35.93 -5.10 21.13
C GLN A 172 35.04 -4.87 19.90
N TYR A 173 33.78 -5.26 19.98
CA TYR A 173 32.79 -5.02 18.94
C TYR A 173 31.41 -4.69 19.48
N GLU A 174 30.63 -4.01 18.64
CA GLU A 174 29.21 -3.74 18.84
C GLU A 174 28.41 -4.30 17.67
N CYS A 175 27.27 -4.93 17.97
CA CYS A 175 26.33 -5.45 16.98
C CYS A 175 24.93 -4.90 17.27
N LEU A 176 24.28 -4.33 16.24
CA LEU A 176 22.94 -3.76 16.32
C LEU A 176 22.12 -4.20 15.12
N TYR A 177 20.94 -4.75 15.35
CA TYR A 177 20.00 -5.05 14.27
C TYR A 177 18.56 -5.11 14.78
N GLY A 178 17.61 -5.03 13.85
CA GLY A 178 16.20 -5.32 14.12
C GLY A 178 15.72 -6.46 13.23
N LEU A 179 14.80 -7.28 13.76
CA LEU A 179 14.15 -8.34 13.00
C LEU A 179 12.65 -8.21 13.11
N ARG A 180 11.97 -8.47 12.00
CA ARG A 180 10.52 -8.58 11.90
C ARG A 180 10.12 -10.03 12.07
N TYR A 181 9.03 -10.26 12.79
CA TYR A 181 8.45 -11.59 12.96
C TYR A 181 6.94 -11.48 12.89
N VAL A 182 6.29 -12.58 12.50
CA VAL A 182 4.84 -12.67 12.48
C VAL A 182 4.37 -13.40 13.72
N ALA A 183 3.25 -12.96 14.30
CA ALA A 183 2.62 -13.63 15.42
C ALA A 183 1.12 -13.82 15.15
N ASP A 184 0.63 -15.04 15.39
CA ASP A 184 -0.81 -15.32 15.38
C ASP A 184 -1.47 -14.65 16.59
N ASN A 185 -2.55 -13.92 16.36
CA ASN A 185 -3.34 -13.26 17.38
C ASN A 185 -4.41 -14.19 17.98
N GLY A 186 -4.56 -15.42 17.45
CA GLY A 186 -5.58 -16.37 17.89
C GLY A 186 -7.02 -15.93 17.57
N ASN A 187 -7.17 -14.95 16.68
CA ASN A 187 -8.48 -14.42 16.30
C ASN A 187 -9.12 -15.33 15.23
N VAL A 188 -10.23 -15.98 15.59
CA VAL A 188 -11.06 -16.77 14.65
C VAL A 188 -12.24 -15.94 14.11
N ASP A 189 -12.66 -14.88 14.83
CA ASP A 189 -13.90 -14.12 14.59
C ASP A 189 -13.77 -12.97 13.55
N GLY A 190 -12.92 -13.13 12.53
CA GLY A 190 -12.83 -12.17 11.42
C GLY A 190 -12.04 -10.87 11.68
N LYS A 191 -11.37 -10.73 12.84
CA LYS A 191 -10.29 -9.75 13.03
C LYS A 191 -9.00 -10.26 12.38
N GLU A 192 -8.06 -9.35 12.08
CA GLU A 192 -6.75 -9.69 11.52
C GLU A 192 -6.07 -10.80 12.34
N ARG A 193 -5.93 -11.99 11.73
CA ARG A 193 -5.36 -13.19 12.36
C ARG A 193 -3.89 -13.00 12.69
N TRP A 194 -3.14 -12.40 11.80
CA TRP A 194 -1.69 -12.26 11.91
C TRP A 194 -1.31 -10.82 12.27
N SER A 195 -0.31 -10.67 13.13
CA SER A 195 0.32 -9.37 13.41
C SER A 195 1.79 -9.43 13.08
N VAL A 196 2.25 -8.48 12.27
CA VAL A 196 3.68 -8.24 12.08
C VAL A 196 4.19 -7.45 13.27
N ARG A 197 5.21 -7.98 13.93
CA ARG A 197 5.88 -7.41 15.09
C ARG A 197 7.38 -7.32 14.81
N GLN A 198 8.13 -6.75 15.74
CA GLN A 198 9.58 -6.66 15.63
C GLN A 198 10.24 -6.66 17.00
N TYR A 199 11.53 -6.99 17.00
CA TYR A 199 12.43 -6.73 18.11
C TYR A 199 13.74 -6.15 17.60
N ALA A 200 14.42 -5.42 18.48
CA ALA A 200 15.76 -4.91 18.24
C ALA A 200 16.73 -5.54 19.22
N VAL A 201 17.94 -5.82 18.74
CA VAL A 201 19.03 -6.43 19.49
C VAL A 201 20.22 -5.50 19.45
N TYR A 202 20.77 -5.21 20.61
CA TYR A 202 22.08 -4.60 20.78
C TYR A 202 22.96 -5.54 21.59
N GLN A 203 24.17 -5.75 21.10
CA GLN A 203 25.22 -6.46 21.81
C GLN A 203 26.48 -5.60 21.82
N ARG A 204 27.15 -5.55 22.97
CA ARG A 204 28.52 -5.04 23.08
C ARG A 204 29.39 -6.06 23.77
N TYR A 205 30.44 -6.49 23.07
CA TYR A 205 31.48 -7.34 23.62
C TYR A 205 32.74 -6.51 23.88
N ASP A 206 33.15 -6.39 25.14
CA ASP A 206 34.37 -5.74 25.59
C ASP A 206 35.31 -6.75 26.28
N PRO A 207 36.34 -7.24 25.57
CA PRO A 207 37.28 -8.20 26.15
C PRO A 207 38.15 -7.59 27.26
N SER A 208 38.31 -6.26 27.30
CA SER A 208 39.12 -5.56 28.31
C SER A 208 38.45 -5.62 29.69
N ARG A 209 37.11 -5.62 29.69
CA ARG A 209 36.26 -5.72 30.87
C ARG A 209 35.74 -7.14 31.13
N SER A 210 36.06 -8.10 30.24
CA SER A 210 35.37 -9.41 30.17
C SER A 210 33.85 -9.27 30.26
N GLN A 211 33.30 -8.28 29.53
CA GLN A 211 31.89 -7.94 29.61
C GLN A 211 31.19 -8.08 28.26
N ASN A 212 30.04 -8.74 28.27
CA ASN A 212 29.14 -8.91 27.13
C ASN A 212 27.74 -8.35 27.48
N VAL A 213 27.47 -7.13 27.09
CA VAL A 213 26.21 -6.43 27.39
C VAL A 213 25.18 -6.70 26.30
N TRP A 214 23.97 -7.08 26.71
CA TRP A 214 22.85 -7.29 25.78
C TRP A 214 21.68 -6.35 26.11
N ILE A 215 21.10 -5.74 25.09
CA ILE A 215 19.85 -4.99 25.21
C ILE A 215 18.87 -5.48 24.15
N PHE A 216 17.70 -5.91 24.60
CA PHE A 216 16.63 -6.40 23.76
C PHE A 216 15.42 -5.47 23.87
N ILE A 217 14.82 -5.12 22.73
CA ILE A 217 13.58 -4.36 22.69
C ILE A 217 12.49 -5.22 22.07
N GLY A 218 11.35 -5.36 22.74
CA GLY A 218 10.14 -5.95 22.14
C GLY A 218 10.03 -7.46 22.21
N ILE A 219 10.90 -8.14 22.98
CA ILE A 219 10.77 -9.57 23.26
C ILE A 219 9.53 -9.84 24.14
N PRO A 220 8.58 -10.70 23.71
CA PRO A 220 7.36 -10.96 24.47
C PRO A 220 7.63 -11.66 25.79
N LYS A 221 6.84 -11.31 26.81
CA LYS A 221 6.97 -11.88 28.16
C LYS A 221 6.62 -13.35 28.25
N ARG A 222 7.51 -14.12 28.91
CA ARG A 222 7.41 -15.57 29.08
C ARG A 222 7.33 -16.31 27.74
N SER A 223 7.91 -15.73 26.68
CA SER A 223 8.02 -16.40 25.39
C SER A 223 9.02 -17.55 25.44
N SER A 224 8.91 -18.49 24.50
CA SER A 224 9.95 -19.51 24.27
C SER A 224 11.32 -18.85 24.05
N LEU A 225 11.36 -17.76 23.29
CA LEU A 225 12.59 -17.00 23.02
C LEU A 225 13.21 -16.42 24.30
N GLU A 226 12.44 -15.79 25.18
CA GLU A 226 12.95 -15.29 26.47
C GLU A 226 13.58 -16.42 27.30
N ARG A 227 12.94 -17.59 27.33
CA ARG A 227 13.49 -18.78 28.01
C ARG A 227 14.81 -19.25 27.39
N HIS A 228 14.92 -19.27 26.07
CA HIS A 228 16.17 -19.64 25.39
C HIS A 228 17.30 -18.62 25.65
N ILE A 229 17.00 -17.32 25.69
CA ILE A 229 17.98 -16.27 26.02
C ILE A 229 18.49 -16.45 27.46
N ILE A 230 17.58 -16.65 28.41
CA ILE A 230 17.95 -16.90 29.81
C ILE A 230 18.77 -18.19 29.93
N ALA A 231 18.38 -19.26 29.23
CA ALA A 231 19.10 -20.53 29.22
C ALA A 231 20.52 -20.42 28.64
N TYR A 232 20.68 -19.66 27.55
CA TYR A 232 21.98 -19.37 26.94
C TYR A 232 22.94 -18.73 27.96
N THR A 233 22.47 -17.71 28.68
CA THR A 233 23.26 -16.99 29.69
C THR A 233 23.75 -17.85 30.85
N ARG A 234 23.07 -18.95 31.16
CA ARG A 234 23.47 -19.88 32.24
C ARG A 234 24.66 -20.73 31.85
N ARG A 235 24.64 -21.22 30.60
CA ARG A 235 25.53 -22.27 30.11
C ARG A 235 26.87 -21.72 29.66
N GLN A 236 26.91 -20.43 29.32
CA GLN A 236 28.01 -19.81 28.59
C GLN A 236 28.89 -18.97 29.52
N ASP A 237 30.19 -19.05 29.28
CA ASP A 237 31.19 -18.19 29.91
C ASP A 237 31.49 -17.03 28.94
N ASN A 238 31.72 -15.81 29.45
CA ASN A 238 31.84 -14.61 28.60
C ASN A 238 33.18 -14.51 27.84
N SER A 239 33.94 -15.61 27.83
CA SER A 239 35.32 -15.66 27.38
C SER A 239 35.46 -15.83 25.87
N ASP A 240 34.48 -16.43 25.18
CA ASP A 240 34.49 -16.56 23.71
C ASP A 240 33.49 -15.62 23.00
N PRO A 241 33.97 -14.68 22.17
CA PRO A 241 33.10 -13.82 21.38
C PRO A 241 32.32 -14.53 20.27
N ALA A 242 32.72 -15.72 19.82
CA ALA A 242 32.02 -16.47 18.77
C ALA A 242 30.72 -17.09 19.28
N GLN A 243 30.70 -17.54 20.54
CA GLN A 243 29.53 -18.16 21.18
C GLN A 243 28.33 -17.20 21.24
N ALA A 244 28.55 -15.89 21.31
CA ALA A 244 27.50 -14.87 21.20
C ALA A 244 26.66 -14.99 19.92
N PHE A 245 27.24 -15.50 18.84
CA PHE A 245 26.52 -15.71 17.59
C PHE A 245 25.56 -16.90 17.63
N ALA A 246 25.71 -17.83 18.57
CA ALA A 246 24.68 -18.85 18.82
C ALA A 246 23.37 -18.20 19.28
N LEU A 247 23.45 -17.20 20.17
CA LEU A 247 22.27 -16.46 20.62
C LEU A 247 21.64 -15.64 19.49
N HIS A 248 22.47 -15.00 18.65
CA HIS A 248 22.00 -14.31 17.46
C HIS A 248 21.31 -15.25 16.47
N LEU A 249 21.82 -16.48 16.29
CA LEU A 249 21.19 -17.50 15.46
C LEU A 249 19.82 -17.92 16.02
N THR A 250 19.74 -18.25 17.32
CA THR A 250 18.46 -18.54 17.99
C THR A 250 17.47 -17.39 17.83
N MET A 251 17.96 -16.16 17.87
CA MET A 251 17.16 -14.97 17.64
C MET A 251 16.62 -14.91 16.20
N ILE A 252 17.41 -15.24 15.19
CA ILE A 252 16.96 -15.29 13.80
C ILE A 252 15.94 -16.41 13.60
N GLU A 253 16.24 -17.62 14.05
CA GLU A 253 15.35 -18.77 13.95
C GLU A 253 13.99 -18.48 14.58
N ALA A 254 13.97 -17.86 15.76
CA ALA A 254 12.75 -17.44 16.42
C ALA A 254 11.91 -16.44 15.60
N SER A 255 12.53 -15.54 14.82
CA SER A 255 11.76 -14.69 13.89
C SER A 255 11.18 -15.45 12.71
N LEU A 256 11.80 -16.56 12.30
CA LEU A 256 11.45 -17.29 11.07
C LEU A 256 10.29 -18.27 11.25
N VAL A 257 10.03 -18.74 12.47
CA VAL A 257 9.05 -19.81 12.81
C VAL A 257 7.68 -19.64 12.13
N GLU A 258 7.08 -18.46 12.21
CA GLU A 258 5.68 -18.25 11.80
C GLU A 258 5.51 -17.81 10.34
N TRP A 259 6.61 -17.48 9.63
CA TRP A 259 6.51 -16.96 8.26
C TRP A 259 5.90 -17.95 7.29
N ARG A 260 6.15 -19.26 7.49
CA ARG A 260 5.54 -20.31 6.68
C ARG A 260 4.01 -20.26 6.73
N TRP A 261 3.45 -20.17 7.92
CA TRP A 261 2.00 -20.18 8.13
C TRP A 261 1.36 -18.89 7.64
N TYR A 262 2.02 -17.76 7.87
CA TYR A 262 1.61 -16.46 7.34
C TYR A 262 1.58 -16.45 5.81
N LEU A 263 2.61 -16.98 5.15
CA LEU A 263 2.66 -17.09 3.69
C LEU A 263 1.58 -18.00 3.13
N ASN A 264 1.28 -19.12 3.80
CA ASN A 264 0.20 -20.01 3.40
C ASN A 264 -1.17 -19.30 3.50
N ASP A 265 -1.41 -18.55 4.58
CA ASP A 265 -2.63 -17.76 4.75
C ASP A 265 -2.76 -16.68 3.67
N MET A 266 -1.67 -15.95 3.38
CA MET A 266 -1.65 -14.98 2.27
C MET A 266 -1.91 -15.64 0.92
N THR A 267 -1.32 -16.81 0.68
CA THR A 267 -1.54 -17.60 -0.55
C THR A 267 -3.01 -17.97 -0.70
N GLN A 268 -3.63 -18.45 0.38
CA GLN A 268 -5.05 -18.80 0.38
C GLN A 268 -5.92 -17.58 0.10
N ARG A 269 -5.69 -16.44 0.78
CA ARG A 269 -6.46 -15.21 0.54
C ARG A 269 -6.38 -14.73 -0.91
N VAL A 270 -5.19 -14.79 -1.51
CA VAL A 270 -4.98 -14.42 -2.92
C VAL A 270 -5.71 -15.39 -3.85
N GLN A 271 -5.61 -16.70 -3.59
CA GLN A 271 -6.27 -17.72 -4.37
C GLN A 271 -7.79 -17.58 -4.30
N ASP A 272 -8.35 -17.37 -3.10
CA ASP A 272 -9.78 -17.18 -2.90
C ASP A 272 -10.31 -15.95 -3.66
N GLN A 273 -9.54 -14.85 -3.74
CA GLN A 273 -9.93 -13.70 -4.56
C GLN A 273 -9.78 -14.01 -6.06
N SER A 274 -8.71 -14.67 -6.47
CA SER A 274 -8.48 -15.04 -7.86
C SER A 274 -9.57 -15.98 -8.39
N ASP A 275 -9.94 -17.00 -7.63
CA ASP A 275 -10.98 -17.97 -8.01
C ASP A 275 -12.35 -17.30 -8.12
N ARG A 276 -12.65 -16.33 -7.24
CA ARG A 276 -13.87 -15.52 -7.37
C ARG A 276 -13.90 -14.68 -8.65
N ILE A 277 -12.75 -14.23 -9.15
CA ILE A 277 -12.66 -13.46 -10.40
C ILE A 277 -12.78 -14.36 -11.63
N THR A 278 -12.18 -15.55 -11.61
CA THR A 278 -12.24 -16.49 -12.74
C THR A 278 -13.58 -17.18 -12.89
N LEU A 279 -14.31 -17.39 -11.79
CA LEU A 279 -15.63 -18.02 -11.76
C LEU A 279 -16.78 -17.01 -11.89
N ALA A 280 -16.49 -15.72 -12.08
CA ALA A 280 -17.52 -14.69 -12.19
C ALA A 280 -18.23 -14.72 -13.55
N ASP A 281 -19.56 -14.58 -13.51
CA ASP A 281 -20.38 -14.37 -14.71
C ASP A 281 -20.19 -12.94 -15.23
N VAL A 282 -20.01 -12.80 -16.55
CA VAL A 282 -19.76 -11.50 -17.18
C VAL A 282 -20.82 -11.25 -18.26
N ALA A 283 -21.47 -10.08 -18.17
CA ALA A 283 -22.54 -9.63 -19.05
C ALA A 283 -23.80 -10.52 -19.07
N LYS A 284 -23.90 -11.46 -20.03
CA LYS A 284 -25.10 -12.30 -20.28
C LYS A 284 -24.84 -13.78 -20.49
N ASP A 285 -23.57 -14.18 -20.61
CA ASP A 285 -23.20 -15.59 -20.71
C ASP A 285 -23.19 -16.18 -19.30
N LYS A 286 -24.39 -16.46 -18.78
CA LYS A 286 -24.52 -17.38 -17.64
C LYS A 286 -24.03 -18.73 -18.12
N VAL A 287 -22.86 -19.13 -17.65
CA VAL A 287 -22.40 -20.49 -17.88
C VAL A 287 -23.16 -21.37 -16.90
N ASP A 288 -24.10 -22.17 -17.42
CA ASP A 288 -24.94 -23.06 -16.61
C ASP A 288 -24.08 -23.91 -15.66
N GLY A 289 -24.30 -23.75 -14.35
CA GLY A 289 -23.61 -24.50 -13.30
C GLY A 289 -22.54 -23.74 -12.51
N LEU A 290 -22.21 -22.49 -12.87
CA LEU A 290 -21.36 -21.62 -12.05
C LEU A 290 -22.18 -20.76 -11.08
N PRO A 291 -21.69 -20.53 -9.84
CA PRO A 291 -22.32 -19.61 -8.89
C PRO A 291 -22.32 -18.16 -9.42
N ASP A 292 -23.46 -17.46 -9.29
CA ASP A 292 -23.69 -16.07 -9.74
C ASP A 292 -22.83 -15.08 -8.92
N PHE A 293 -21.54 -15.02 -9.18
CA PHE A 293 -20.60 -14.10 -8.55
C PHE A 293 -20.56 -12.79 -9.33
N LYS A 294 -21.28 -11.79 -8.82
CA LYS A 294 -21.16 -10.42 -9.33
C LYS A 294 -19.85 -9.79 -8.85
N ILE A 295 -19.05 -9.32 -9.80
CA ILE A 295 -17.83 -8.56 -9.54
C ILE A 295 -18.20 -7.16 -9.03
N ASP A 296 -17.55 -6.69 -7.96
CA ASP A 296 -17.74 -5.33 -7.44
C ASP A 296 -16.38 -4.64 -7.17
N PHE A 297 -16.41 -3.31 -7.04
CA PHE A 297 -15.26 -2.49 -6.65
C PHE A 297 -14.61 -2.95 -5.34
N ARG A 298 -15.36 -3.60 -4.45
CA ARG A 298 -14.84 -4.20 -3.21
C ARG A 298 -13.79 -5.28 -3.46
N ASP A 299 -13.93 -6.07 -4.52
CA ASP A 299 -12.97 -7.11 -4.86
C ASP A 299 -11.64 -6.47 -5.30
N ARG A 300 -11.71 -5.33 -5.99
CA ARG A 300 -10.53 -4.52 -6.33
C ARG A 300 -9.84 -3.99 -5.08
N GLN A 301 -10.60 -3.46 -4.12
CA GLN A 301 -10.05 -2.95 -2.86
C GLN A 301 -9.38 -4.05 -2.02
N ARG A 302 -9.98 -5.26 -2.00
CA ARG A 302 -9.39 -6.43 -1.33
C ARG A 302 -8.08 -6.85 -1.96
N LEU A 303 -8.04 -6.98 -3.29
CA LEU A 303 -6.79 -7.28 -4.00
C LEU A 303 -5.73 -6.21 -3.76
N LYS A 304 -6.10 -4.92 -3.74
CA LYS A 304 -5.14 -3.85 -3.44
C LYS A 304 -4.56 -3.96 -2.03
N THR A 305 -5.38 -4.29 -1.05
CA THR A 305 -4.92 -4.49 0.33
C THR A 305 -3.95 -5.67 0.44
N LEU A 306 -4.21 -6.75 -0.31
CA LEU A 306 -3.31 -7.90 -0.40
C LEU A 306 -2.00 -7.54 -1.12
N GLU A 307 -2.07 -6.81 -2.23
CA GLU A 307 -0.90 -6.31 -2.97
C GLU A 307 0.03 -5.50 -2.05
N ASP A 308 -0.50 -4.50 -1.35
CA ASP A 308 0.29 -3.66 -0.43
C ASP A 308 0.90 -4.50 0.70
N SER A 309 0.17 -5.50 1.21
CA SER A 309 0.67 -6.41 2.24
C SER A 309 1.81 -7.31 1.72
N ILE A 310 1.74 -7.78 0.47
CA ILE A 310 2.78 -8.58 -0.18
C ILE A 310 4.03 -7.73 -0.49
N LEU A 311 3.86 -6.48 -0.89
CA LEU A 311 4.99 -5.56 -1.07
C LEU A 311 5.73 -5.31 0.25
N ASN A 312 4.99 -5.09 1.34
CA ASN A 312 5.59 -4.96 2.67
C ASN A 312 6.33 -6.24 3.09
N LEU A 313 5.78 -7.42 2.76
CA LEU A 313 6.41 -8.72 2.99
C LEU A 313 7.76 -8.87 2.27
N HIS A 314 7.88 -8.41 1.02
CA HIS A 314 9.16 -8.40 0.31
C HIS A 314 10.22 -7.59 1.06
N VAL A 315 9.88 -6.35 1.40
CA VAL A 315 10.79 -5.43 2.10
C VAL A 315 11.26 -6.00 3.44
N MET A 316 10.36 -6.65 4.19
CA MET A 316 10.70 -7.29 5.46
C MET A 316 11.66 -8.48 5.30
N LEU A 317 11.40 -9.35 4.32
CA LEU A 317 12.22 -10.53 4.05
C LEU A 317 13.59 -10.15 3.49
N GLU A 318 13.67 -9.16 2.59
CA GLU A 318 14.94 -8.63 2.09
C GLU A 318 15.81 -8.04 3.21
N SER A 319 15.21 -7.26 4.12
CA SER A 319 15.92 -6.73 5.29
C SER A 319 16.41 -7.85 6.22
N THR A 320 15.61 -8.89 6.43
CA THR A 320 15.99 -10.08 7.21
C THR A 320 17.17 -10.82 6.56
N ILE A 321 17.10 -11.08 5.25
CA ILE A 321 18.21 -11.68 4.47
C ILE A 321 19.48 -10.83 4.59
N GLY A 322 19.36 -9.50 4.49
CA GLY A 322 20.48 -8.58 4.66
C GLY A 322 21.12 -8.66 6.06
N THR A 323 20.29 -8.77 7.09
CA THR A 323 20.74 -8.92 8.49
C THR A 323 21.45 -10.26 8.71
N ILE A 324 20.86 -11.38 8.26
CA ILE A 324 21.47 -12.71 8.34
C ILE A 324 22.81 -12.71 7.61
N SER A 325 22.85 -12.22 6.37
CA SER A 325 24.08 -12.15 5.57
C SER A 325 25.17 -11.30 6.24
N SER A 326 24.79 -10.19 6.87
CA SER A 326 25.73 -9.36 7.62
C SER A 326 26.29 -10.12 8.81
N LEU A 327 25.44 -10.77 9.61
CA LEU A 327 25.85 -11.53 10.79
C LEU A 327 26.76 -12.71 10.42
N THR A 328 26.47 -13.47 9.36
CA THR A 328 27.35 -14.55 8.86
C THR A 328 28.75 -14.02 8.48
N LYS A 329 28.79 -12.85 7.82
CA LYS A 329 30.05 -12.18 7.48
C LYS A 329 30.81 -11.68 8.71
N HIS A 330 30.12 -11.33 9.78
CA HIS A 330 30.76 -10.89 11.02
C HIS A 330 31.23 -12.07 11.88
N LEU A 331 30.46 -13.16 11.93
CA LEU A 331 30.85 -14.41 12.58
C LEU A 331 32.21 -14.89 12.05
N SER A 332 32.36 -15.00 10.73
CA SER A 332 33.63 -15.40 10.09
C SER A 332 34.81 -14.47 10.43
N ARG A 333 34.56 -13.20 10.77
CA ARG A 333 35.60 -12.25 11.19
C ARG A 333 35.92 -12.33 12.68
N VAL A 334 34.96 -12.71 13.51
CA VAL A 334 35.10 -12.81 14.97
C VAL A 334 35.71 -14.14 15.39
N SER A 335 35.30 -15.25 14.77
CA SER A 335 35.74 -16.61 15.11
C SER A 335 37.24 -16.86 14.90
N GLY A 336 37.89 -16.20 13.92
CA GLY A 336 39.29 -16.53 13.58
C GLY A 336 39.48 -18.02 13.25
N HIS A 337 40.66 -18.59 13.53
CA HIS A 337 40.97 -20.04 13.38
C HIS A 337 40.98 -20.78 14.73
N ARG A 338 40.22 -20.31 15.74
CA ARG A 338 40.36 -20.82 17.13
C ARG A 338 39.56 -22.08 17.40
N ASP A 339 38.39 -22.21 16.78
CA ASP A 339 37.54 -23.39 16.84
C ASP A 339 36.78 -23.53 15.52
N GLU A 340 37.35 -24.30 14.58
CA GLU A 340 36.80 -24.46 13.24
C GLU A 340 35.47 -25.24 13.24
N GLU A 341 35.27 -26.15 14.20
CA GLU A 341 34.11 -27.05 14.23
C GLU A 341 32.86 -26.33 14.77
N GLU A 342 32.96 -25.63 15.90
CA GLU A 342 31.85 -24.84 16.44
C GLU A 342 31.47 -23.69 15.50
N SER A 343 32.48 -23.03 14.90
CA SER A 343 32.25 -21.98 13.90
C SER A 343 31.57 -22.53 12.64
N ALA A 344 31.95 -23.73 12.18
CA ALA A 344 31.31 -24.38 11.03
C ALA A 344 29.85 -24.73 11.33
N PHE A 345 29.54 -25.24 12.53
CA PHE A 345 28.18 -25.52 12.95
C PHE A 345 27.30 -24.26 12.93
N LEU A 346 27.80 -23.16 13.52
CA LEU A 346 27.07 -21.88 13.51
C LEU A 346 26.89 -21.36 12.09
N ILE A 347 27.96 -21.33 11.27
CA ILE A 347 27.87 -20.90 9.87
C ILE A 347 26.83 -21.71 9.10
N ASN A 348 26.75 -23.03 9.33
CA ASN A 348 25.73 -23.87 8.72
C ASN A 348 24.31 -23.43 9.13
N GLY A 349 24.05 -23.25 10.43
CA GLY A 349 22.74 -22.77 10.89
C GLY A 349 22.35 -21.39 10.33
N TYR A 350 23.30 -20.47 10.21
CA TYR A 350 23.07 -19.19 9.54
C TYR A 350 22.74 -19.34 8.05
N ASN A 351 23.40 -20.27 7.35
CA ASN A 351 23.13 -20.54 5.94
C ASN A 351 21.75 -21.19 5.74
N GLU A 352 21.36 -22.11 6.62
CA GLU A 352 20.03 -22.72 6.62
C GLU A 352 18.94 -21.65 6.81
N ALA A 353 19.07 -20.77 7.81
CA ALA A 353 18.16 -19.65 8.04
C ALA A 353 18.13 -18.66 6.85
N LEU A 354 19.28 -18.43 6.22
CA LEU A 354 19.40 -17.57 5.04
C LEU A 354 18.66 -18.16 3.84
N ASP A 355 18.83 -19.45 3.58
CA ASP A 355 18.19 -20.14 2.46
C ASP A 355 16.68 -20.30 2.68
N GLU A 356 16.25 -20.53 3.92
CA GLU A 356 14.84 -20.49 4.29
C GLU A 356 14.23 -19.09 4.04
N SER A 357 14.92 -18.03 4.44
CA SER A 357 14.48 -16.64 4.21
C SER A 357 14.39 -16.31 2.71
N LYS A 358 15.35 -16.76 1.90
CA LYS A 358 15.30 -16.61 0.43
C LYS A 358 14.14 -17.38 -0.19
N LEU A 359 13.83 -18.58 0.32
CA LEU A 359 12.68 -19.35 -0.12
C LEU A 359 11.38 -18.59 0.18
N TYR A 360 11.26 -17.98 1.36
CA TYR A 360 10.12 -17.12 1.69
C TYR A 360 10.01 -15.91 0.77
N LEU A 361 11.12 -15.25 0.44
CA LEU A 361 11.13 -14.13 -0.52
C LEU A 361 10.69 -14.58 -1.92
N ALA A 362 11.16 -15.73 -2.40
CA ALA A 362 10.75 -16.29 -3.68
C ALA A 362 9.25 -16.61 -3.72
N LYS A 363 8.69 -17.14 -2.63
CA LYS A 363 7.24 -17.38 -2.49
C LYS A 363 6.45 -16.08 -2.51
N ALA A 364 6.92 -15.03 -1.81
CA ALA A 364 6.32 -13.71 -1.88
C ALA A 364 6.31 -13.16 -3.32
N GLY A 365 7.39 -13.35 -4.07
CA GLY A 365 7.49 -12.92 -5.48
C GLY A 365 6.53 -13.66 -6.42
N VAL A 366 6.19 -14.91 -6.12
CA VAL A 366 5.14 -15.64 -6.84
C VAL A 366 3.75 -15.09 -6.49
N LEU A 367 3.51 -14.78 -5.21
CA LEU A 367 2.24 -14.18 -4.77
C LEU A 367 1.99 -12.81 -5.40
N ASP A 368 3.04 -11.98 -5.49
CA ASP A 368 2.97 -10.68 -6.15
C ASP A 368 2.50 -10.80 -7.61
N LYS A 369 3.15 -11.68 -8.38
CA LYS A 369 2.76 -11.97 -9.76
C LYS A 369 1.31 -12.46 -9.87
N ARG A 370 0.85 -13.28 -8.93
CA ARG A 370 -0.54 -13.78 -8.90
C ARG A 370 -1.54 -12.66 -8.61
N VAL A 371 -1.29 -11.83 -7.59
CA VAL A 371 -2.16 -10.70 -7.25
C VAL A 371 -2.21 -9.68 -8.38
N HIS A 372 -1.08 -9.40 -9.01
CA HIS A 372 -1.02 -8.52 -10.17
C HIS A 372 -1.83 -9.07 -11.35
N GLY A 373 -1.68 -10.37 -11.66
CA GLY A 373 -2.48 -11.05 -12.68
C GLY A 373 -3.98 -11.01 -12.39
N ALA A 374 -4.39 -11.31 -11.15
CA ALA A 374 -5.80 -11.23 -10.73
C ALA A 374 -6.35 -9.80 -10.83
N SER A 375 -5.56 -8.80 -10.43
CA SER A 375 -5.95 -7.38 -10.51
C SER A 375 -6.08 -6.90 -11.95
N PHE A 376 -5.21 -7.36 -12.84
CA PHE A 376 -5.26 -7.06 -14.27
C PHE A 376 -6.53 -7.63 -14.90
N LEU A 377 -6.82 -8.92 -14.66
CA LEU A 377 -8.03 -9.57 -15.15
C LEU A 377 -9.29 -8.88 -14.64
N LEU A 378 -9.35 -8.59 -13.34
CA LEU A 378 -10.48 -7.88 -12.73
C LEU A 378 -10.72 -6.50 -13.36
N SER A 379 -9.65 -5.77 -13.65
CA SER A 379 -9.75 -4.47 -14.34
C SER A 379 -10.37 -4.64 -15.72
N GLY A 380 -9.88 -5.61 -16.50
CA GLY A 380 -10.40 -5.91 -17.84
C GLY A 380 -11.88 -6.33 -17.82
N LEU A 381 -12.30 -7.10 -16.82
CA LEU A 381 -13.70 -7.51 -16.67
C LEU A 381 -14.62 -6.34 -16.31
N LEU A 382 -14.19 -5.48 -15.37
CA LEU A 382 -14.94 -4.27 -15.02
C LEU A 382 -15.05 -3.30 -16.20
N ASP A 383 -13.98 -3.12 -16.97
CA ASP A 383 -14.00 -2.27 -18.16
C ASP A 383 -14.93 -2.84 -19.23
N TYR A 384 -14.94 -4.17 -19.41
CA TYR A 384 -15.85 -4.85 -20.32
C TYR A 384 -17.32 -4.68 -19.89
N GLU A 385 -17.64 -4.87 -18.61
CA GLU A 385 -19.00 -4.69 -18.06
C GLU A 385 -19.47 -3.24 -18.21
N ASN A 386 -18.60 -2.26 -17.94
CA ASN A 386 -18.88 -0.84 -18.14
C ASN A 386 -19.15 -0.53 -19.62
N ALA A 387 -18.30 -1.03 -20.53
CA ALA A 387 -18.49 -0.84 -21.97
C ALA A 387 -19.77 -1.51 -22.49
N TYR A 388 -20.09 -2.71 -21.99
CA TYR A 388 -21.33 -3.40 -22.32
C TYR A 388 -22.56 -2.62 -21.85
N SER A 389 -22.56 -2.14 -20.61
CA SER A 389 -23.64 -1.34 -20.04
C SER A 389 -23.87 -0.04 -20.81
N LEU A 390 -22.80 0.65 -21.19
CA LEU A 390 -22.87 1.84 -22.05
C LEU A 390 -23.44 1.52 -23.43
N ARG A 391 -23.07 0.38 -24.02
CA ARG A 391 -23.62 -0.06 -25.31
C ARG A 391 -25.11 -0.37 -25.21
N LEU A 392 -25.55 -1.01 -24.12
CA LEU A 392 -26.96 -1.31 -23.89
C LEU A 392 -27.77 -0.01 -23.75
N LEU A 393 -27.30 0.94 -22.93
CA LEU A 393 -27.94 2.26 -22.79
C LEU A 393 -27.98 3.03 -24.12
N ALA A 394 -26.91 2.96 -24.92
CA ALA A 394 -26.88 3.59 -26.24
C ALA A 394 -27.90 2.95 -27.21
N GLU A 395 -28.10 1.64 -27.13
CA GLU A 395 -29.10 0.94 -27.94
C GLU A 395 -30.54 1.25 -27.50
N GLU A 396 -30.81 1.29 -26.20
CA GLU A 396 -32.11 1.73 -25.67
C GLU A 396 -32.40 3.18 -26.06
N ALA A 397 -31.43 4.09 -25.89
CA ALA A 397 -31.55 5.47 -26.34
C ALA A 397 -31.77 5.56 -27.86
N ARG A 398 -31.15 4.69 -28.66
CA ARG A 398 -31.39 4.61 -30.11
C ARG A 398 -32.84 4.20 -30.41
N GLN A 399 -33.37 3.21 -29.69
CA GLN A 399 -34.76 2.77 -29.85
C GLN A 399 -35.75 3.86 -29.46
N ASP A 400 -35.52 4.54 -28.33
CA ASP A 400 -36.33 5.68 -27.89
C ASP A 400 -36.32 6.82 -28.91
N ASN A 401 -35.15 7.11 -29.49
CA ASN A 401 -35.03 8.11 -30.55
C ASN A 401 -35.81 7.73 -31.81
N LEU A 402 -35.82 6.45 -32.20
CA LEU A 402 -36.62 5.97 -33.34
C LEU A 402 -38.12 6.06 -33.05
N ALA A 403 -38.55 5.67 -31.85
CA ALA A 403 -39.94 5.80 -31.41
C ALA A 403 -40.39 7.27 -31.39
N MET A 404 -39.56 8.16 -30.83
CA MET A 404 -39.80 9.60 -30.81
C MET A 404 -39.87 10.18 -32.23
N ARG A 405 -39.01 9.73 -33.14
CA ARG A 405 -39.04 10.13 -34.55
C ARG A 405 -40.35 9.72 -35.21
N HIS A 406 -40.81 8.49 -34.99
CA HIS A 406 -42.10 8.01 -35.51
C HIS A 406 -43.30 8.78 -34.93
N LEU A 407 -43.29 9.07 -33.63
CA LEU A 407 -44.33 9.89 -32.98
C LEU A 407 -44.34 11.31 -33.55
N THR A 408 -43.17 11.91 -33.72
CA THR A 408 -43.03 13.25 -34.31
C THR A 408 -43.53 13.26 -35.74
N GLU A 409 -43.19 12.25 -36.55
CA GLU A 409 -43.69 12.13 -37.92
C GLU A 409 -45.22 12.01 -37.95
N LYS A 410 -45.83 11.18 -37.10
CA LYS A 410 -47.29 11.08 -36.99
C LYS A 410 -47.92 12.40 -36.55
N ALA A 411 -47.38 13.06 -35.53
CA ALA A 411 -47.85 14.38 -35.08
C ALA A 411 -47.73 15.47 -36.18
N THR A 412 -46.70 15.40 -37.04
CA THR A 412 -46.60 16.31 -38.20
C THR A 412 -47.66 16.02 -39.27
N LYS A 413 -48.05 14.75 -39.47
CA LYS A 413 -49.16 14.39 -40.37
C LYS A 413 -50.51 14.83 -39.79
N ASP A 414 -50.73 14.65 -38.48
CA ASP A 414 -51.92 15.13 -37.78
C ASP A 414 -52.04 16.67 -37.84
N SER A 415 -50.91 17.39 -37.87
CA SER A 415 -50.91 18.83 -38.14
C SER A 415 -51.53 19.19 -39.50
N GLY A 416 -51.51 18.30 -40.48
CA GLY A 416 -52.22 18.46 -41.76
C GLY A 416 -53.74 18.43 -41.60
N ALA A 417 -54.27 17.48 -40.82
CA ALA A 417 -55.70 17.40 -40.52
C ALA A 417 -56.19 18.61 -39.71
N ILE A 418 -55.39 19.07 -38.73
CA ILE A 418 -55.69 20.28 -37.94
C ILE A 418 -55.78 21.52 -38.85
N LYS A 419 -54.88 21.64 -39.85
CA LYS A 419 -54.95 22.72 -40.84
C LYS A 419 -56.24 22.67 -41.66
N ILE A 420 -56.66 21.48 -42.11
CA ILE A 420 -57.89 21.31 -42.89
C ILE A 420 -59.13 21.72 -42.07
N ILE A 421 -59.26 21.24 -40.84
CA ILE A 421 -60.37 21.60 -39.94
C ILE A 421 -60.41 23.12 -39.73
N THR A 422 -59.26 23.73 -39.44
CA THR A 422 -59.16 25.17 -39.23
C THR A 422 -59.59 25.96 -40.47
N ILE A 423 -59.22 25.53 -41.68
CA ILE A 423 -59.64 26.15 -42.94
C ILE A 423 -61.17 26.09 -43.08
N ILE A 424 -61.77 24.92 -42.84
CA ILE A 424 -63.23 24.72 -42.90
C ILE A 424 -63.93 25.63 -41.89
N THR A 425 -63.46 25.68 -40.64
CA THR A 425 -64.04 26.54 -39.60
C THR A 425 -63.96 28.02 -39.98
N VAL A 426 -62.80 28.50 -40.46
CA VAL A 426 -62.63 29.89 -40.89
C VAL A 426 -63.56 30.25 -42.05
N PHE A 427 -63.84 29.30 -42.95
CA PHE A 427 -64.76 29.51 -44.06
C PHE A 427 -66.23 29.63 -43.61
N PHE A 428 -66.68 28.77 -42.69
CA PHE A 428 -68.09 28.73 -42.25
C PHE A 428 -68.44 29.70 -41.12
N LEU A 429 -67.46 30.15 -40.33
CA LEU A 429 -67.68 31.05 -39.19
C LEU A 429 -68.44 32.35 -39.58
N PRO A 430 -68.08 33.07 -40.65
CA PRO A 430 -68.74 34.33 -41.00
C PRO A 430 -70.18 34.10 -41.46
N ALA A 431 -70.41 33.06 -42.26
CA ALA A 431 -71.73 32.68 -42.73
C ALA A 431 -72.65 32.30 -41.55
N THR A 432 -72.13 31.58 -40.56
CA THR A 432 -72.89 31.16 -39.38
C THR A 432 -73.28 32.34 -38.49
N VAL A 433 -72.36 33.30 -38.27
CA VAL A 433 -72.63 34.51 -37.48
C VAL A 433 -73.69 35.39 -38.16
N VAL A 434 -73.56 35.61 -39.47
CA VAL A 434 -74.54 36.40 -40.24
C VAL A 434 -75.89 35.68 -40.29
N ALA A 435 -75.91 34.36 -40.51
CA ALA A 435 -77.13 33.56 -40.48
C ALA A 435 -77.82 33.64 -39.12
N GLY A 436 -77.09 33.53 -38.01
CA GLY A 436 -77.64 33.64 -36.66
C GLY A 436 -78.24 35.03 -36.36
N PHE A 437 -77.54 36.10 -36.76
CA PHE A 437 -78.01 37.47 -36.55
C PHE A 437 -79.30 37.78 -37.32
N PHE A 438 -79.42 37.21 -38.52
CA PHE A 438 -80.56 37.46 -39.41
C PHE A 438 -81.63 36.35 -39.42
N SER A 439 -81.43 35.25 -38.68
CA SER A 439 -82.31 34.06 -38.69
C SER A 439 -83.75 34.38 -38.33
N THR A 440 -83.98 35.39 -37.49
CA THR A 440 -85.31 35.78 -36.99
C THR A 440 -85.94 36.92 -37.80
N GLN A 441 -85.17 37.58 -38.66
CA GLN A 441 -85.60 38.77 -39.42
C GLN A 441 -86.07 38.44 -40.85
N PHE A 442 -85.67 37.29 -41.38
CA PHE A 442 -85.99 36.91 -42.77
C PHE A 442 -87.11 35.87 -42.92
N VAL A 443 -87.48 35.17 -41.84
CA VAL A 443 -88.56 34.16 -41.85
C VAL A 443 -89.61 34.56 -40.81
N SER A 444 -90.74 35.07 -41.28
CA SER A 444 -91.95 35.28 -40.46
C SER A 444 -92.95 34.18 -40.76
N ILE A 445 -93.44 33.50 -39.73
CA ILE A 445 -94.44 32.43 -39.88
C ILE A 445 -95.82 33.09 -39.71
N ASP A 446 -96.50 33.32 -40.84
CA ASP A 446 -97.91 33.74 -40.84
C ASP A 446 -98.84 32.51 -40.96
N PRO A 447 -100.11 32.59 -40.49
CA PRO A 447 -101.02 31.44 -40.42
C PRO A 447 -101.41 30.78 -41.75
N GLN A 448 -101.04 31.36 -42.90
CA GLN A 448 -101.39 30.86 -44.24
C GLN A 448 -100.18 30.45 -45.09
N GLY A 449 -98.97 30.44 -44.54
CA GLY A 449 -97.78 29.94 -45.21
C GLY A 449 -96.51 30.71 -44.87
N LEU A 450 -95.36 30.07 -45.10
CA LEU A 450 -94.04 30.63 -44.82
C LEU A 450 -93.73 31.80 -45.77
N THR A 451 -93.64 33.04 -45.28
CA THR A 451 -93.31 34.21 -46.10
C THR A 451 -91.81 34.53 -46.00
N ILE A 452 -91.10 34.38 -47.12
CA ILE A 452 -89.68 34.74 -47.24
C ILE A 452 -89.57 36.23 -47.57
N SER A 453 -88.81 36.98 -46.76
CA SER A 453 -88.60 38.41 -46.99
C SER A 453 -87.92 38.70 -48.34
N LYS A 454 -88.45 39.65 -49.12
CA LYS A 454 -87.88 40.10 -50.42
C LYS A 454 -86.45 40.64 -50.32
N LYS A 455 -85.94 40.93 -49.11
CA LYS A 455 -84.57 41.43 -48.85
C LYS A 455 -83.55 40.33 -48.49
N TRP A 456 -83.87 39.05 -48.69
CA TRP A 456 -82.97 37.92 -48.40
C TRP A 456 -81.58 38.02 -49.05
N TRP A 457 -81.44 38.76 -50.17
CA TRP A 457 -80.15 38.98 -50.83
C TRP A 457 -79.12 39.76 -49.99
N ILE A 458 -79.58 40.52 -48.97
CA ILE A 458 -78.70 41.21 -48.01
C ILE A 458 -77.81 40.23 -47.24
N TYR A 459 -78.29 39.01 -46.98
CA TYR A 459 -77.49 37.94 -46.40
C TYR A 459 -76.24 37.65 -47.23
N PHE A 460 -76.39 37.49 -48.55
CA PHE A 460 -75.26 37.24 -49.46
C PHE A 460 -74.35 38.46 -49.60
N ALA A 461 -74.94 39.66 -49.66
CA ALA A 461 -74.20 40.91 -49.78
C ALA A 461 -73.27 41.19 -48.58
N ILE A 462 -73.61 40.70 -47.38
CA ILE A 462 -72.78 40.85 -46.17
C ILE A 462 -71.85 39.64 -45.97
N THR A 463 -72.34 38.43 -46.24
CA THR A 463 -71.58 37.20 -45.98
C THR A 463 -70.36 37.08 -46.89
N ILE A 464 -70.49 37.37 -48.19
CA ILE A 464 -69.39 37.23 -49.17
C ILE A 464 -68.19 38.15 -48.85
N PRO A 465 -68.35 39.47 -48.57
CA PRO A 465 -67.21 40.29 -48.21
C PRO A 465 -66.62 39.89 -46.85
N LEU A 466 -67.43 39.44 -45.89
CA LEU A 466 -66.94 39.01 -44.59
C LEU A 466 -66.14 37.69 -44.65
N THR A 467 -66.54 36.74 -45.50
CA THR A 467 -65.74 35.53 -45.79
C THR A 467 -64.45 35.89 -46.53
N LEU A 468 -64.49 36.85 -47.45
CA LEU A 468 -63.29 37.29 -48.18
C LEU A 468 -62.28 37.98 -47.24
N VAL A 469 -62.75 38.84 -46.33
CA VAL A 469 -61.91 39.49 -45.30
C VAL A 469 -61.31 38.47 -44.34
N THR A 470 -62.09 37.51 -43.85
CA THR A 470 -61.58 36.47 -42.93
C THR A 470 -60.57 35.54 -43.60
N LEU A 471 -60.77 35.17 -44.86
CA LEU A 471 -59.78 34.45 -45.66
C LEU A 471 -58.52 35.28 -45.90
N LEU A 472 -58.64 36.59 -46.15
CA LEU A 472 -57.51 37.48 -46.36
C LEU A 472 -56.65 37.61 -45.09
N ILE A 473 -57.30 37.79 -43.94
CA ILE A 473 -56.64 37.83 -42.63
C ILE A 473 -55.91 36.51 -42.34
N TRP A 474 -56.56 35.38 -42.61
CA TRP A 474 -55.96 34.06 -42.45
C TRP A 474 -54.76 33.85 -43.38
N TYR A 475 -54.89 34.21 -44.66
CA TYR A 475 -53.82 34.10 -45.65
C TYR A 475 -52.60 34.96 -45.29
N ILE A 476 -52.83 36.21 -44.87
CA ILE A 476 -51.76 37.12 -44.42
C ILE A 476 -51.09 36.55 -43.15
N THR A 477 -51.86 36.10 -42.16
CA THR A 477 -51.32 35.55 -40.91
C THR A 477 -50.59 34.21 -41.13
N SER A 478 -51.05 33.38 -42.06
CA SER A 478 -50.43 32.11 -42.43
C SER A 478 -49.13 32.31 -43.21
N SER A 479 -49.12 33.23 -44.18
CA SER A 479 -47.92 33.53 -44.99
C SER A 479 -46.82 34.24 -44.19
N THR A 480 -47.20 35.10 -43.23
CA THR A 480 -46.23 35.78 -42.35
C THR A 480 -45.58 34.79 -41.37
N LYS A 481 -46.34 33.82 -40.82
CA LYS A 481 -45.78 32.71 -40.02
C LYS A 481 -44.84 31.81 -40.82
N PHE A 482 -45.10 31.61 -42.11
CA PHE A 482 -44.21 30.82 -42.99
C PHE A 482 -42.90 31.58 -43.30
N LYS A 483 -42.97 32.90 -43.51
CA LYS A 483 -41.79 33.76 -43.73
C LYS A 483 -40.93 33.90 -42.46
N THR A 484 -41.53 34.05 -41.28
CA THR A 484 -40.79 34.12 -40.02
C THR A 484 -40.14 32.79 -39.64
N MET A 485 -40.79 31.65 -39.90
CA MET A 485 -40.17 30.33 -39.71
C MET A 485 -39.02 30.06 -40.69
N ALA A 486 -39.12 30.51 -41.94
CA ALA A 486 -38.04 30.38 -42.92
C ALA A 486 -36.81 31.24 -42.54
N LEU A 487 -37.03 32.45 -42.03
CA LEU A 487 -35.96 33.32 -41.53
C LEU A 487 -35.27 32.73 -40.30
N HIS A 488 -36.02 32.21 -39.32
CA HIS A 488 -35.42 31.52 -38.17
C HIS A 488 -34.63 30.26 -38.57
N ARG A 489 -35.05 29.52 -39.61
CA ARG A 489 -34.28 28.37 -40.14
C ARG A 489 -32.97 28.81 -40.79
N LEU A 490 -32.98 29.92 -41.52
CA LEU A 490 -31.78 30.49 -42.13
C LEU A 490 -30.84 31.11 -41.11
N GLU A 491 -31.37 31.73 -40.05
CA GLU A 491 -30.58 32.19 -38.91
C GLU A 491 -29.96 30.99 -38.18
N LYS A 492 -30.74 29.95 -37.85
CA LYS A 492 -30.21 28.74 -37.19
C LYS A 492 -29.19 28.00 -38.05
N ALA A 493 -29.38 27.94 -39.36
CA ALA A 493 -28.39 27.41 -40.30
C ALA A 493 -27.13 28.29 -40.39
N ARG A 494 -27.27 29.63 -40.32
CA ARG A 494 -26.14 30.55 -40.18
C ARG A 494 -25.41 30.37 -38.86
N PHE A 495 -26.12 30.22 -37.75
CA PHE A 495 -25.52 29.97 -36.43
C PHE A 495 -24.78 28.63 -36.38
N LEU A 496 -25.33 27.56 -36.97
CA LEU A 496 -24.63 26.27 -37.07
C LEU A 496 -23.41 26.36 -37.98
N LYS A 497 -23.54 27.05 -39.13
CA LYS A 497 -22.40 27.30 -40.02
C LYS A 497 -21.31 28.14 -39.35
N HIS A 498 -21.68 29.16 -38.56
CA HIS A 498 -20.74 29.99 -37.80
C HIS A 498 -20.06 29.19 -36.68
N ARG A 499 -20.81 28.30 -36.00
CA ARG A 499 -20.24 27.40 -34.99
C ARG A 499 -19.27 26.38 -35.58
N ASP A 500 -19.54 25.86 -36.77
CA ASP A 500 -18.62 24.99 -37.51
C ASP A 500 -17.43 25.77 -38.09
N THR A 501 -17.58 27.07 -38.41
CA THR A 501 -16.44 27.91 -38.82
C THR A 501 -15.60 28.38 -37.64
N ASP A 502 -16.18 28.64 -36.47
CA ASP A 502 -15.43 28.96 -35.24
C ASP A 502 -14.71 27.73 -34.69
N ALA A 503 -15.29 26.53 -34.82
CA ALA A 503 -14.59 25.26 -34.55
C ALA A 503 -13.50 24.93 -35.59
N SER A 504 -13.55 25.54 -36.78
CA SER A 504 -12.55 25.40 -37.85
C SER A 504 -11.48 26.51 -37.85
N ASN A 505 -11.69 27.62 -37.14
CA ASN A 505 -10.77 28.78 -37.09
C ASN A 505 -10.12 28.98 -35.71
N HIS A 506 -10.29 28.07 -34.76
CA HIS A 506 -9.40 27.95 -33.62
C HIS A 506 -8.40 26.79 -33.89
N ASP A 507 -7.14 27.20 -34.08
CA ASP A 507 -5.88 26.44 -34.22
C ASP A 507 -5.56 25.71 -35.55
N PRO A 508 -4.90 26.40 -36.49
CA PRO A 508 -3.99 25.81 -37.46
C PRO A 508 -2.55 25.82 -36.91
N GLU A 509 -2.26 25.12 -35.81
CA GLU A 509 -0.85 24.93 -35.38
C GLU A 509 -0.47 23.50 -34.96
N HIS A 510 -1.34 22.48 -35.12
CA HIS A 510 -0.98 21.10 -34.74
C HIS A 510 -1.33 19.98 -35.75
N ALA A 511 -1.69 20.30 -36.99
CA ALA A 511 -2.08 19.28 -37.97
C ALA A 511 -1.06 19.00 -39.10
N GLU A 512 0.24 19.22 -38.85
CA GLU A 512 1.32 18.90 -39.80
C GLU A 512 2.18 17.68 -39.38
N MET A 513 1.61 16.72 -38.62
CA MET A 513 2.36 15.52 -38.24
C MET A 513 1.57 14.21 -38.34
N THR A 514 0.62 14.06 -39.28
CA THR A 514 0.11 12.71 -39.64
C THR A 514 -0.63 12.75 -40.96
N ARG A 515 0.09 12.78 -42.09
CA ARG A 515 -0.33 12.19 -43.39
C ARG A 515 0.69 12.50 -44.48
N SER A 516 1.83 11.83 -44.40
CA SER A 516 2.48 11.29 -45.58
C SER A 516 2.96 9.89 -45.21
N ILE A 517 3.18 9.03 -46.20
CA ILE A 517 3.46 7.59 -46.08
C ILE A 517 2.18 6.74 -46.00
N ASN A 518 1.44 6.72 -47.10
CA ASN A 518 1.07 5.47 -47.75
C ASN A 518 0.55 5.75 -49.16
N SER A 519 1.48 5.88 -50.11
CA SER A 519 1.39 5.20 -51.41
C SER A 519 2.52 5.65 -52.33
N VAL A 520 3.36 4.68 -52.70
CA VAL A 520 4.14 4.59 -53.95
C VAL A 520 5.36 5.51 -54.08
N SER A 521 6.53 4.90 -54.07
CA SER A 521 7.63 5.30 -54.98
C SER A 521 8.53 4.10 -55.25
N SER A 522 8.43 3.59 -56.48
CA SER A 522 9.48 2.83 -57.16
C SER A 522 10.49 3.80 -57.77
N ASP A 523 11.75 3.36 -57.81
CA ASP A 523 12.86 3.83 -58.65
C ASP A 523 13.52 5.16 -58.28
N VAL A 524 14.68 5.14 -57.60
CA VAL A 524 16.06 4.80 -58.06
C VAL A 524 16.85 6.04 -58.49
N SER A 525 18.03 6.17 -57.87
CA SER A 525 19.27 6.87 -58.30
C SER A 525 19.29 8.40 -58.20
N ASP A 526 20.36 9.10 -57.80
CA ASP A 526 21.77 8.73 -57.70
C ASP A 526 22.55 9.80 -56.89
N LEU A 527 23.66 9.37 -56.25
CA LEU A 527 24.90 10.12 -55.91
C LEU A 527 24.79 11.44 -55.09
N ARG A 528 25.59 11.74 -54.06
CA ARG A 528 26.95 11.33 -53.67
C ARG A 528 27.20 11.77 -52.21
N SER A 529 27.90 10.93 -51.46
CA SER A 529 28.55 11.20 -50.17
C SER A 529 29.65 12.27 -50.27
N PRO A 530 30.20 12.78 -49.14
CA PRO A 530 31.35 12.09 -48.54
C PRO A 530 31.38 11.98 -47.00
N ILE A 531 31.87 10.80 -46.57
CA ILE A 531 32.93 10.57 -45.56
C ILE A 531 32.54 10.42 -44.07
N SER A 532 32.68 9.15 -43.66
CA SER A 532 32.87 8.56 -42.32
C SER A 532 34.32 8.77 -41.81
N PRO A 533 34.66 8.56 -40.52
CA PRO A 533 34.97 7.22 -40.00
C PRO A 533 34.41 7.01 -38.57
N GLY A 534 34.25 5.82 -37.98
CA GLY A 534 34.62 4.44 -38.25
C GLY A 534 34.50 3.70 -36.89
N ILE A 535 33.72 2.61 -36.79
CA ILE A 535 34.16 1.19 -36.70
C ILE A 535 34.81 0.87 -35.33
N SER A 536 34.39 -0.15 -34.55
CA SER A 536 34.00 -1.51 -34.95
C SER A 536 33.07 -2.22 -33.97
N GLU A 537 32.13 -2.99 -34.55
CA GLU A 537 31.46 -4.16 -33.96
C GLU A 537 32.34 -5.42 -34.00
N MET A 538 31.94 -6.45 -33.24
CA MET A 538 32.23 -7.85 -33.52
C MET A 538 30.95 -8.69 -33.50
N HIS A 539 30.93 -9.67 -34.40
CA HIS A 539 29.82 -10.45 -34.95
C HIS A 539 29.16 -11.49 -34.02
N PHE A 540 27.94 -11.90 -34.38
CA PHE A 540 27.43 -13.26 -34.14
C PHE A 540 26.79 -13.84 -35.42
N THR A 541 27.28 -15.01 -35.83
CA THR A 541 26.79 -15.84 -36.95
C THR A 541 25.91 -16.99 -36.44
N GLY A 542 24.96 -17.45 -37.25
CA GLY A 542 23.96 -18.46 -36.86
C GLY A 542 24.17 -19.90 -37.33
N THR A 543 23.17 -20.73 -36.95
CA THR A 543 22.68 -22.02 -37.51
C THR A 543 23.49 -23.33 -37.20
N PRO A 544 22.95 -24.57 -37.37
CA PRO A 544 21.57 -25.11 -37.26
C PRO A 544 21.44 -26.55 -36.62
N TYR A 545 20.20 -27.09 -36.56
CA TYR A 545 19.74 -28.52 -36.49
C TYR A 545 19.69 -29.34 -35.17
N LEU A 546 18.50 -29.93 -34.89
CA LEU A 546 18.17 -31.36 -34.64
C LEU A 546 16.86 -31.47 -33.82
N ARG A 547 15.72 -31.84 -34.43
CA ARG A 547 15.14 -33.20 -34.60
C ARG A 547 14.78 -33.92 -33.28
N ARG A 548 13.47 -34.05 -33.02
CA ARG A 548 12.85 -34.94 -32.02
C ARG A 548 13.11 -36.43 -32.32
N PRO A 549 12.99 -37.29 -31.31
CA PRO A 549 12.45 -38.63 -31.52
C PRO A 549 11.27 -39.00 -30.60
N ILE A 550 10.31 -39.68 -31.25
CA ILE A 550 9.37 -40.74 -30.83
C ILE A 550 8.30 -40.39 -29.79
#